data_AF-A0A969FA66-F1
#
_entry.id   AF-A0A969FA66-F1
#
_cell.length_a   1.000
_cell.length_b   1.000
_cell.length_c   1.000
_cell.angle_alpha   90.00
_cell.angle_beta   90.00
_cell.angle_gamma   90.00
#
_symmetry.space_group_name_H-M   'P 1'
#
loop_
_entity.id
_entity.type
_entity.pdbx_description
1 polymer ?
#
loop_
_entity_poly.entity_id
_entity_poly.type
_entity_poly.pdbx_seq_one_letter_code
_entity_poly.pdbx_strand_id
1 'polypeptide(L)'
;MNSALSTIELAARDVRLVLTEQREQGQILTTKLNILFVTNGALLTSLNISRLMMIPSPFSIAEVIGFLISFTLLVRAFLPRQVAVSPNLEDRKFLEKYLVLSSDEYHLQMLVNLTETYNANKQRLDDVSQTLRYAAYATWVIAVVMLMHMVVVYFFI
;
A
#
# COMPACT_ATOMS: atom_id res chain seq x y z
N MET A 1 -18.97 19.63 34.19
CA MET A 1 -19.46 18.56 33.29
C MET A 1 -19.44 18.96 31.81
N ASN A 2 -19.84 20.18 31.42
CA ASN A 2 -19.89 20.57 29.99
C ASN A 2 -18.55 20.62 29.22
N SER A 3 -17.41 20.85 29.90
CA SER A 3 -16.09 20.95 29.24
C SER A 3 -15.49 19.60 28.85
N ALA A 4 -15.79 18.52 29.60
CA ALA A 4 -15.28 17.19 29.30
C ALA A 4 -15.95 16.61 28.05
N LEU A 5 -17.26 16.78 27.95
CA LEU A 5 -18.08 16.31 26.82
C LEU A 5 -17.69 17.03 25.52
N SER A 6 -17.45 18.35 25.57
CA SER A 6 -16.95 19.11 24.41
C SER A 6 -15.55 18.69 23.99
N THR A 7 -14.67 18.34 24.94
CA THR A 7 -13.32 17.85 24.64
C THR A 7 -13.35 16.48 23.97
N ILE A 8 -14.21 15.58 24.45
CA ILE A 8 -14.42 14.25 23.86
C ILE A 8 -14.99 14.37 22.43
N GLU A 9 -15.92 15.28 22.20
CA GLU A 9 -16.48 15.53 20.87
C GLU A 9 -15.41 16.05 19.90
N LEU A 10 -14.55 16.97 20.37
CA LEU A 10 -13.43 17.47 19.58
C LEU A 10 -12.45 16.34 19.22
N ALA A 11 -12.06 15.52 20.20
CA ALA A 11 -11.21 14.36 19.98
C ALA A 11 -11.84 13.35 19.00
N ALA A 12 -13.16 13.13 19.09
CA ALA A 12 -13.86 12.22 18.20
C ALA A 12 -13.86 12.73 16.75
N ARG A 13 -14.01 14.06 16.57
CA ARG A 13 -13.87 14.70 15.27
C ARG A 13 -12.45 14.53 14.72
N ASP A 14 -11.43 14.81 15.51
CA ASP A 14 -10.03 14.73 15.08
C ASP A 14 -9.64 13.30 14.68
N VAL A 15 -10.05 12.29 15.46
CA VAL A 15 -9.81 10.88 15.12
C VAL A 15 -10.51 10.49 13.81
N ARG A 16 -11.75 10.94 13.59
CA ARG A 16 -12.47 10.69 12.33
C ARG A 16 -11.81 11.37 11.13
N LEU A 17 -11.30 12.59 11.31
CA LEU A 17 -10.52 13.30 10.28
C LEU A 17 -9.30 12.46 9.90
N VAL A 18 -8.51 12.04 10.88
CA VAL A 18 -7.29 11.24 10.67
C VAL A 18 -7.59 9.89 10.00
N LEU A 19 -8.69 9.23 10.35
CA LEU A 19 -9.13 7.99 9.68
C LEU A 19 -9.54 8.24 8.22
N THR A 20 -10.09 9.41 7.92
CA THR A 20 -10.45 9.81 6.54
C THR A 20 -9.20 10.05 5.71
N GLU A 21 -8.23 10.80 6.25
CA GLU A 21 -6.90 10.99 5.64
C GLU A 21 -6.19 9.66 5.40
N GLN A 22 -6.27 8.74 6.37
CA GLN A 22 -5.70 7.40 6.26
C GLN A 22 -6.32 6.61 5.10
N ARG A 23 -7.65 6.71 4.92
CA ARG A 23 -8.35 6.09 3.80
C ARG A 23 -7.92 6.67 2.46
N GLU A 24 -7.77 7.99 2.38
CA GLU A 24 -7.27 8.67 1.18
C GLU A 24 -5.84 8.22 0.84
N GLN A 25 -4.95 8.14 1.84
CA GLN A 25 -3.61 7.58 1.65
C GLN A 25 -3.64 6.16 1.09
N GLY A 26 -4.56 5.31 1.56
CA GLY A 26 -4.78 3.97 1.01
C GLY A 26 -5.18 3.99 -0.47
N GLN A 27 -6.04 4.92 -0.88
CA GLN A 27 -6.42 5.10 -2.28
C GLN A 27 -5.24 5.58 -3.13
N ILE A 28 -4.48 6.56 -2.66
CA ILE A 28 -3.26 7.04 -3.33
C ILE A 28 -2.27 5.88 -3.54
N LEU A 29 -2.11 5.04 -2.52
CA LEU A 29 -1.19 3.91 -2.58
C LEU A 29 -1.65 2.85 -3.57
N THR A 30 -2.96 2.59 -3.64
CA THR A 30 -3.57 1.72 -4.66
C THR A 30 -3.33 2.27 -6.07
N THR A 31 -3.48 3.58 -6.26
CA THR A 31 -3.19 4.23 -7.54
C THR A 31 -1.73 4.08 -7.94
N LYS A 32 -0.78 4.32 -7.02
CA LYS A 32 0.66 4.12 -7.26
C LYS A 32 0.98 2.67 -7.62
N LEU A 33 0.33 1.71 -6.97
CA LEU A 33 0.49 0.29 -7.25
C LEU A 33 0.04 -0.04 -8.68
N ASN A 34 -1.13 0.44 -9.08
CA ASN A 34 -1.67 0.24 -10.43
C ASN A 34 -0.72 0.80 -11.50
N ILE A 35 -0.20 2.02 -11.28
CA ILE A 35 0.79 2.64 -12.18
C ILE A 35 2.03 1.75 -12.29
N LEU A 36 2.61 1.34 -11.16
CA LEU A 36 3.81 0.49 -11.17
C LEU A 36 3.57 -0.87 -11.83
N PHE A 37 2.38 -1.47 -11.67
CA PHE A 37 2.03 -2.72 -12.32
C PHE A 37 1.98 -2.58 -13.84
N VAL A 38 1.35 -1.50 -14.33
CA VAL A 38 1.31 -1.16 -15.76
C VAL A 38 2.71 -0.87 -16.30
N THR A 39 3.52 -0.08 -15.60
CA THR A 39 4.91 0.22 -16.00
C THR A 39 5.76 -1.04 -16.07
N ASN A 40 5.65 -1.94 -15.08
CA ASN A 40 6.38 -3.20 -15.08
C ASN A 40 5.97 -4.07 -16.28
N GLY A 41 4.66 -4.19 -16.55
CA GLY A 41 4.16 -4.90 -17.75
C GLY A 41 4.67 -4.28 -19.07
N ALA A 42 4.74 -2.96 -19.16
CA ALA A 42 5.27 -2.27 -20.34
C ALA A 42 6.76 -2.54 -20.56
N LEU A 43 7.57 -2.51 -19.51
CA LEU A 43 9.00 -2.85 -19.61
C LEU A 43 9.19 -4.32 -20.03
N LEU A 44 8.42 -5.25 -19.47
CA LEU A 44 8.47 -6.66 -19.85
C LEU A 44 8.11 -6.87 -21.32
N THR A 45 7.08 -6.16 -21.78
CA THR A 45 6.66 -6.19 -23.19
C THR A 45 7.77 -5.63 -24.09
N SER A 46 8.40 -4.51 -23.71
CA SER A 46 9.51 -3.92 -24.45
C SER A 46 10.69 -4.89 -24.57
N LEU A 47 11.06 -5.58 -23.48
CA LEU A 47 12.12 -6.60 -23.53
C LEU A 47 11.81 -7.74 -24.51
N ASN A 48 10.58 -8.24 -24.47
CA ASN A 48 10.16 -9.32 -25.35
C ASN A 48 10.17 -8.90 -26.83
N ILE A 49 9.66 -7.69 -27.13
CA ILE A 49 9.65 -7.16 -28.50
C ILE A 49 11.08 -6.95 -29.02
N SER A 50 11.94 -6.35 -28.20
CA SER A 50 13.33 -6.07 -28.58
C SER A 50 14.20 -7.32 -28.63
N ARG A 51 13.67 -8.50 -28.22
CA ARG A 51 14.37 -9.79 -28.18
C ARG A 51 15.69 -9.78 -27.39
N LEU A 52 15.89 -8.79 -26.50
CA LEU A 52 17.10 -8.65 -25.68
C LEU A 52 17.34 -9.92 -24.84
N MET A 53 16.26 -10.52 -24.32
CA MET A 53 16.32 -11.75 -23.54
C MET A 53 16.72 -13.01 -24.34
N MET A 54 16.64 -12.98 -25.67
CA MET A 54 17.01 -14.14 -26.50
C MET A 54 18.52 -14.26 -26.68
N ILE A 55 19.28 -13.18 -26.46
CA ILE A 55 20.74 -13.18 -26.51
C ILE A 55 21.23 -13.41 -25.08
N PRO A 56 21.86 -14.55 -24.76
CA PRO A 56 22.37 -14.80 -23.42
C PRO A 56 23.53 -13.84 -23.11
N SER A 57 23.30 -12.90 -22.19
CA SER A 57 24.28 -11.93 -21.72
C SER A 57 24.11 -11.68 -20.21
N PRO A 58 25.12 -11.12 -19.52
CA PRO A 58 24.96 -10.70 -18.12
C PRO A 58 23.78 -9.73 -17.92
N PHE A 59 23.48 -8.90 -18.93
CA PHE A 59 22.32 -8.02 -18.91
C PHE A 59 21.01 -8.81 -18.93
N SER A 60 20.89 -9.82 -19.80
CA SER A 60 19.69 -10.68 -19.85
C SER A 60 19.42 -11.39 -18.52
N ILE A 61 20.48 -11.84 -17.84
CA ILE A 61 20.36 -12.44 -16.50
C ILE A 61 19.89 -11.39 -15.47
N ALA A 62 20.52 -10.20 -15.48
CA ALA A 62 20.15 -9.11 -14.58
C ALA A 62 18.71 -8.63 -14.80
N GLU A 63 18.25 -8.57 -16.05
CA GLU A 63 16.88 -8.24 -16.44
C GLU A 63 15.90 -9.28 -15.89
N VAL A 64 16.12 -10.58 -16.14
CA VAL A 64 15.25 -11.66 -15.63
C VAL A 64 15.13 -11.62 -14.11
N ILE A 65 16.26 -11.54 -13.41
CA ILE A 65 16.29 -11.50 -11.95
C ILE A 65 15.60 -10.22 -11.45
N GLY A 66 15.90 -9.07 -12.06
CA GLY A 66 15.29 -7.79 -11.73
C GLY A 66 13.78 -7.84 -11.88
N PHE A 67 13.28 -8.37 -13.00
CA PHE A 67 11.85 -8.55 -13.25
C PHE A 67 11.20 -9.45 -12.22
N LEU A 68 11.83 -10.57 -11.86
CA LEU A 68 11.31 -11.47 -10.85
C LEU A 68 11.19 -10.77 -9.49
N ILE A 69 12.20 -10.00 -9.10
CA ILE A 69 12.20 -9.21 -7.85
C ILE A 69 11.08 -8.16 -7.89
N SER A 70 11.01 -7.36 -8.95
CA SER A 70 10.00 -6.28 -9.05
C SER A 70 8.58 -6.85 -9.09
N PHE A 71 8.35 -7.92 -9.86
CA PHE A 71 7.07 -8.61 -9.91
C PHE A 71 6.67 -9.17 -8.53
N THR A 72 7.59 -9.82 -7.83
CA THR A 72 7.34 -10.35 -6.47
C THR A 72 6.98 -9.24 -5.49
N LEU A 73 7.66 -8.10 -5.54
CA LEU A 73 7.36 -6.93 -4.70
C LEU A 73 5.98 -6.36 -5.01
N LEU A 74 5.61 -6.24 -6.28
CA LEU A 74 4.29 -5.75 -6.69
C LEU A 74 3.16 -6.70 -6.25
N VAL A 75 3.33 -8.01 -6.44
CA VAL A 75 2.35 -9.00 -5.96
C VAL A 75 2.19 -8.92 -4.45
N ARG A 76 3.29 -8.80 -3.69
CA ARG A 76 3.24 -8.63 -2.24
C ARG A 76 2.51 -7.35 -1.81
N ALA A 77 2.69 -6.26 -2.56
CA ALA A 77 1.96 -5.01 -2.32
C ALA A 77 0.48 -5.10 -2.70
N PHE A 78 0.13 -5.98 -3.65
CA PHE A 78 -1.24 -6.19 -4.14
C PHE A 78 -2.07 -7.10 -3.24
N LEU A 79 -1.45 -8.03 -2.49
CA LEU A 79 -2.19 -8.99 -1.69
C LEU A 79 -3.16 -8.28 -0.72
N PRO A 80 -4.47 -8.61 -0.78
CA PRO A 80 -5.48 -7.90 -0.01
C PRO A 80 -5.22 -8.08 1.48
N ARG A 81 -4.91 -6.99 2.17
CA ARG A 81 -4.84 -6.94 3.63
C ARG A 81 -6.18 -6.41 4.13
N GLN A 82 -6.87 -7.21 4.94
CA GLN A 82 -8.17 -6.81 5.51
C GLN A 82 -8.01 -5.49 6.27
N VAL A 83 -8.84 -4.50 5.96
CA VAL A 83 -8.86 -3.20 6.65
C VAL A 83 -9.66 -3.37 7.94
N ALA A 84 -9.13 -2.87 9.07
CA ALA A 84 -9.89 -2.85 10.30
C ALA A 84 -10.95 -1.74 10.18
N VAL A 85 -12.20 -2.07 10.46
CA VAL A 85 -13.33 -1.14 10.40
C VAL A 85 -13.99 -1.10 11.77
N SER A 86 -14.18 0.11 12.29
CA SER A 86 -14.92 0.37 13.52
C SER A 86 -15.93 1.50 13.27
N PRO A 87 -17.17 1.39 13.78
CA PRO A 87 -17.72 0.24 14.49
C PRO A 87 -17.93 -0.95 13.56
N ASN A 88 -17.64 -2.17 14.04
CA ASN A 88 -17.93 -3.38 13.28
C ASN A 88 -19.39 -3.78 13.50
N LEU A 89 -20.26 -3.37 12.59
CA LEU A 89 -21.71 -3.63 12.67
C LEU A 89 -22.08 -5.11 12.48
N GLU A 90 -21.15 -5.93 11.97
CA GLU A 90 -21.34 -7.37 11.81
C GLU A 90 -21.05 -8.15 13.11
N ASP A 91 -20.34 -7.53 14.07
CA ASP A 91 -20.02 -8.15 15.35
C ASP A 91 -21.13 -7.91 16.38
N ARG A 92 -21.91 -8.98 16.65
CA ARG A 92 -22.97 -8.94 17.67
C ARG A 92 -22.43 -8.62 19.07
N LYS A 93 -21.20 -9.06 19.41
CA LYS A 93 -20.59 -8.77 20.72
C LYS A 93 -20.23 -7.29 20.85
N PHE A 94 -19.85 -6.65 19.74
CA PHE A 94 -19.66 -5.21 19.69
C PHE A 94 -20.99 -4.50 19.99
N LEU A 95 -22.07 -4.86 19.30
CA LEU A 95 -23.38 -4.24 19.55
C LEU A 95 -23.85 -4.43 20.98
N GLU A 96 -23.78 -5.65 21.51
CA GLU A 96 -24.17 -5.96 22.91
C GLU A 96 -23.36 -5.17 23.94
N LYS A 97 -22.05 -5.00 23.72
CA LYS A 97 -21.17 -4.26 24.63
C LYS A 97 -21.47 -2.75 24.61
N TYR A 98 -21.76 -2.18 23.45
CA TYR A 98 -21.92 -0.74 23.30
C TYR A 98 -23.34 -0.24 23.55
N LEU A 99 -24.37 -1.08 23.37
CA LEU A 99 -25.77 -0.73 23.62
C LEU A 99 -26.11 -0.54 25.11
N VAL A 100 -25.28 -1.08 26.02
CA VAL A 100 -25.50 -1.04 27.48
C VAL A 100 -24.79 0.17 28.12
N LEU A 101 -23.93 0.88 27.39
CA LEU A 101 -23.13 1.99 27.92
C LEU A 101 -23.95 3.28 28.04
N SER A 102 -23.59 4.12 29.01
CA SER A 102 -24.04 5.51 29.02
C SER A 102 -23.44 6.30 27.85
N SER A 103 -24.04 7.44 27.48
CA SER A 103 -23.56 8.25 26.34
C SER A 103 -22.09 8.64 26.46
N ASP A 104 -21.65 9.01 27.66
CA ASP A 104 -20.26 9.44 27.90
C ASP A 104 -19.27 8.27 27.80
N GLU A 105 -19.62 7.12 28.38
CA GLU A 105 -18.81 5.89 28.29
C GLU A 105 -18.74 5.35 26.87
N TYR A 106 -19.85 5.42 26.12
CA TYR A 106 -19.90 5.06 24.72
C TYR A 106 -18.91 5.89 23.90
N HIS A 107 -18.91 7.21 24.05
CA HIS A 107 -17.99 8.08 23.32
C HIS A 107 -16.52 7.79 23.66
N LEU A 108 -16.22 7.58 24.93
CA LEU A 108 -14.87 7.27 25.38
C LEU A 108 -14.37 5.92 24.84
N GLN A 109 -15.21 4.88 24.94
CA GLN A 109 -14.86 3.55 24.45
C GLN A 109 -14.80 3.49 22.92
N MET A 110 -15.62 4.27 22.23
CA MET A 110 -15.53 4.42 20.77
C MET A 110 -14.22 5.10 20.36
N LEU A 111 -13.78 6.13 21.06
CA LEU A 111 -12.50 6.80 20.81
C LEU A 111 -11.31 5.84 20.93
N VAL A 112 -11.30 5.00 21.96
CA VAL A 112 -10.27 3.96 22.12
C VAL A 112 -10.28 2.99 20.94
N ASN A 113 -11.46 2.48 20.56
CA ASN A 113 -11.59 1.52 19.47
C ASN A 113 -11.20 2.12 18.10
N LEU A 114 -11.54 3.40 17.86
CA LEU A 114 -11.13 4.11 16.65
C LEU A 114 -9.60 4.32 16.61
N THR A 115 -8.97 4.54 17.76
CA THR A 115 -7.51 4.68 17.87
C THR A 115 -6.81 3.35 17.61
N GLU A 116 -7.33 2.24 18.17
CA GLU A 116 -6.84 0.89 17.88
C GLU A 116 -6.98 0.55 16.38
N THR A 117 -8.12 0.90 15.80
CA THR A 117 -8.39 0.75 14.36
C THR A 117 -7.39 1.55 13.52
N TYR A 118 -7.12 2.80 13.91
CA TYR A 118 -6.13 3.65 13.25
C TYR A 118 -4.74 3.02 13.29
N ASN A 119 -4.28 2.58 14.46
CA ASN A 119 -2.96 1.97 14.63
C ASN A 119 -2.81 0.69 13.79
N ALA A 120 -3.82 -0.18 13.80
CA ALA A 120 -3.83 -1.40 12.99
C ALA A 120 -3.78 -1.10 11.48
N ASN A 121 -4.51 -0.09 11.01
CA ASN A 121 -4.50 0.31 9.62
C ASN A 121 -3.21 1.06 9.22
N LYS A 122 -2.60 1.79 10.15
CA LYS A 122 -1.38 2.59 9.88
C LYS A 122 -0.21 1.68 9.56
N GLN A 123 0.02 0.67 10.40
CA GLN A 123 1.07 -0.30 10.15
C GLN A 123 0.92 -0.98 8.79
N ARG A 124 -0.30 -1.31 8.38
CA ARG A 124 -0.58 -1.91 7.08
C ARG A 124 -0.27 -0.97 5.92
N LEU A 125 -0.64 0.31 6.03
CA LEU A 125 -0.32 1.30 5.01
C LEU A 125 1.18 1.54 4.91
N ASP A 126 1.88 1.61 6.03
CA ASP A 126 3.33 1.79 6.08
C ASP A 126 4.05 0.61 5.40
N ASP A 127 3.64 -0.62 5.69
CA ASP A 127 4.18 -1.82 5.04
C ASP A 127 3.98 -1.82 3.52
N VAL A 128 2.77 -1.46 3.06
CA VAL A 128 2.45 -1.40 1.62
C VAL A 128 3.23 -0.26 0.97
N SER A 129 3.34 0.89 1.64
CA SER A 129 4.12 2.05 1.19
C SER A 129 5.61 1.70 1.01
N GLN A 130 6.20 1.03 1.99
CA GLN A 130 7.58 0.56 1.93
C GLN A 130 7.77 -0.45 0.80
N THR A 131 6.85 -1.41 0.65
CA THR A 131 6.91 -2.41 -0.42
C THR A 131 6.81 -1.76 -1.81
N LEU A 132 5.89 -0.81 -2.01
CA LEU A 132 5.79 -0.04 -3.25
C LEU A 132 7.06 0.77 -3.54
N ARG A 133 7.67 1.36 -2.50
CA ARG A 133 8.93 2.10 -2.67
C ARG A 133 10.04 1.20 -3.18
N TYR A 134 10.18 0.00 -2.64
CA TYR A 134 11.14 -0.98 -3.16
C TYR A 134 10.78 -1.44 -4.58
N ALA A 135 9.50 -1.66 -4.87
CA ALA A 135 9.05 -2.01 -6.22
C ALA A 135 9.38 -0.91 -7.25
N ALA A 136 9.23 0.36 -6.87
CA ALA A 136 9.60 1.50 -7.70
C ALA A 136 11.10 1.54 -7.97
N TYR A 137 11.94 1.36 -6.95
CA TYR A 137 13.39 1.29 -7.13
C TYR A 137 13.81 0.10 -8.00
N ALA A 138 13.22 -1.08 -7.78
CA ALA A 138 13.50 -2.26 -8.60
C ALA A 138 13.12 -2.01 -10.07
N THR A 139 11.94 -1.45 -10.31
CA THR A 139 11.47 -1.08 -11.67
C THR A 139 12.40 -0.07 -12.34
N TRP A 140 12.88 0.93 -11.60
CA TRP A 140 13.81 1.92 -12.13
C TRP A 140 15.17 1.30 -12.47
N VAL A 141 15.73 0.45 -11.60
CA VAL A 141 16.98 -0.27 -11.86
C VAL A 141 16.87 -1.13 -13.13
N ILE A 142 15.75 -1.86 -13.29
CA ILE A 142 15.48 -2.65 -14.50
C ILE A 142 15.50 -1.75 -15.74
N ALA A 143 14.80 -0.62 -15.71
CA ALA A 143 14.77 0.30 -16.85
C ALA A 143 16.17 0.80 -17.23
N VAL A 144 17.02 1.13 -16.26
CA VAL A 144 18.41 1.54 -16.50
C VAL A 144 19.23 0.40 -17.09
N VAL A 145 19.10 -0.81 -16.56
CA VAL A 145 19.78 -2.01 -17.09
C VAL A 145 19.35 -2.27 -18.53
N MET A 146 18.06 -2.20 -18.84
CA MET A 146 17.53 -2.37 -20.19
C MET A 146 18.08 -1.34 -21.17
N LEU A 147 18.12 -0.07 -20.76
CA LEU A 147 18.69 1.00 -21.60
C LEU A 147 20.18 0.76 -21.87
N MET A 148 20.96 0.37 -20.85
CA MET A 148 22.36 0.02 -21.05
C MET A 148 22.52 -1.20 -21.97
N HIS A 149 21.69 -2.23 -21.79
CA HIS A 149 21.71 -3.41 -22.64
C HIS A 149 21.41 -3.05 -24.10
N MET A 150 20.41 -2.19 -24.37
CA MET A 150 20.12 -1.70 -25.72
C MET A 150 21.29 -0.94 -26.33
N VAL A 151 21.94 -0.05 -25.57
CA VAL A 151 23.12 0.68 -26.04
C VAL A 151 24.26 -0.27 -26.38
N VAL A 152 24.53 -1.26 -25.52
CA VAL A 152 25.59 -2.25 -25.77
C VAL A 152 25.29 -3.06 -27.03
N VAL A 153 24.06 -3.55 -27.18
CA VAL A 153 23.65 -4.30 -28.39
C VAL A 153 23.77 -3.42 -29.62
N TYR A 154 23.30 -2.17 -29.59
CA TYR A 154 23.31 -1.28 -30.76
C TYR A 154 24.73 -0.90 -31.23
N PHE A 155 25.69 -0.74 -30.31
CA PHE A 155 27.04 -0.26 -30.64
C PHE A 155 28.09 -1.36 -30.78
N PHE A 156 27.90 -2.53 -30.16
CA PHE A 156 28.94 -3.57 -30.07
C PHE A 156 28.54 -4.94 -30.64
N ILE A 157 27.28 -5.13 -31.05
CA ILE A 157 26.77 -6.39 -31.63
C ILE A 157 26.14 -6.07 -32.99
#